data_AF-A0A3M1G934-F1
#
_entry.id   AF-A0A3M1G934-F1
#
_cell.length_a   1.000
_cell.length_b   1.000
_cell.length_c   1.000
_cell.angle_alpha   90.00
_cell.angle_beta   90.00
_cell.angle_gamma   90.00
#
_symmetry.space_group_name_H-M   'P 1'
#
loop_
_entity.id
_entity.type
_entity.pdbx_description
1 polymer ?
#
loop_
_entity_poly.entity_id
_entity_poly.type
_entity_poly.pdbx_seq_one_letter_code
_entity_poly.pdbx_strand_id
1 'polypeptide(L)'
;MTMAEEEKKGHEEQQSLPSAQAEEERVTPELRACVFRVSGMDFSIPIGSLVEVVEIEDVFFLPLAPEYIAGMIHYRGRAVPLVDLGVLYKRPHKTNLKGMPAIIAEYADDLIGFVSDDLPKLEEDFQGQTVEMGEFFDTYRVR
;
A
#
# COMPACT_ATOMS: atom_id res chain seq x y z
N MET A 1 -18.36 71.45 -41.03
CA MET A 1 -18.99 70.13 -41.25
C MET A 1 -17.98 69.12 -40.71
N THR A 2 -17.87 68.90 -39.39
CA THR A 2 -18.82 68.58 -38.31
C THR A 2 -19.32 67.13 -38.38
N MET A 3 -19.14 66.49 -37.23
CA MET A 3 -19.35 65.10 -36.81
C MET A 3 -20.77 64.52 -36.99
N ALA A 4 -20.84 63.18 -36.98
CA ALA A 4 -21.75 62.31 -36.18
C ALA A 4 -21.69 60.88 -36.79
N GLU A 5 -21.32 59.80 -36.08
CA GLU A 5 -22.12 59.02 -35.10
C GLU A 5 -23.42 58.47 -35.73
N GLU A 6 -23.86 57.20 -35.62
CA GLU A 6 -23.65 56.11 -34.65
C GLU A 6 -24.32 54.81 -35.19
N GLU A 7 -23.91 53.63 -34.66
CA GLU A 7 -24.70 52.40 -34.32
C GLU A 7 -25.61 51.69 -35.36
N LYS A 8 -25.93 50.37 -35.36
CA LYS A 8 -25.81 49.24 -34.41
C LYS A 8 -26.10 47.88 -35.13
N LYS A 9 -25.34 46.84 -34.77
CA LYS A 9 -25.70 45.47 -34.31
C LYS A 9 -26.58 44.48 -35.13
N GLY A 10 -26.04 43.24 -35.20
CA GLY A 10 -26.74 41.93 -35.19
C GLY A 10 -26.71 41.21 -36.54
N HIS A 11 -26.59 39.88 -36.67
CA HIS A 11 -26.40 38.72 -35.78
C HIS A 11 -26.21 37.50 -36.74
N GLU A 12 -25.44 36.47 -36.35
CA GLU A 12 -25.47 35.07 -36.88
C GLU A 12 -25.11 34.84 -38.37
N GLU A 13 -24.36 33.83 -38.79
CA GLU A 13 -24.31 32.41 -38.40
C GLU A 13 -22.92 31.82 -38.75
N GLN A 14 -22.41 30.96 -37.85
CA GLN A 14 -21.75 29.64 -38.07
C GLN A 14 -20.68 29.50 -39.17
N GLN A 15 -19.58 28.77 -39.06
CA GLN A 15 -19.04 27.70 -38.21
C GLN A 15 -17.58 27.62 -38.72
N SER A 16 -16.55 27.45 -37.90
CA SER A 16 -16.21 26.15 -37.34
C SER A 16 -15.17 26.36 -36.25
N LEU A 17 -15.57 26.04 -35.02
CA LEU A 17 -14.62 25.72 -33.95
C LEU A 17 -13.89 24.43 -34.37
N PRO A 18 -12.56 24.38 -34.39
CA PRO A 18 -11.89 23.10 -34.45
C PRO A 18 -12.20 22.33 -33.16
N SER A 19 -12.71 21.15 -33.41
CA SER A 19 -13.22 20.14 -32.50
C SER A 19 -12.21 19.71 -31.44
N ALA A 20 -12.81 19.50 -30.27
CA ALA A 20 -12.41 18.73 -29.11
C ALA A 20 -11.39 17.59 -29.31
N GLN A 21 -10.80 17.25 -28.16
CA GLN A 21 -10.13 15.99 -27.79
C GLN A 21 -8.60 15.99 -27.93
N ALA A 22 -7.95 16.85 -27.15
CA ALA A 22 -6.83 16.35 -26.37
C ALA A 22 -7.41 15.31 -25.40
N GLU A 23 -7.17 14.04 -25.66
CA GLU A 23 -7.26 13.01 -24.65
C GLU A 23 -6.24 13.38 -23.58
N GLU A 24 -6.66 14.18 -22.59
CA GLU A 24 -6.04 14.13 -21.27
C GLU A 24 -6.30 12.72 -20.78
N GLU A 25 -5.36 11.82 -21.10
CA GLU A 25 -5.12 10.61 -20.36
C GLU A 25 -4.99 11.07 -18.90
N ARG A 26 -6.10 10.98 -18.17
CA ARG A 26 -6.08 11.09 -16.72
C ARG A 26 -5.23 9.90 -16.30
N VAL A 27 -3.93 10.12 -16.16
CA VAL A 27 -3.05 9.21 -15.44
C VAL A 27 -3.66 9.17 -14.05
N THR A 28 -4.53 8.19 -13.81
CA THR A 28 -4.92 7.85 -12.46
C THR A 28 -3.61 7.52 -11.78
N PRO A 29 -3.27 8.17 -10.67
CA PRO A 29 -2.05 7.84 -9.97
C PRO A 29 -2.01 6.34 -9.73
N GLU A 30 -1.02 5.68 -10.35
CA GLU A 30 -0.85 4.24 -10.21
C GLU A 30 -0.34 4.01 -8.79
N LEU A 31 -1.18 3.48 -7.91
CA LEU A 31 -0.74 3.06 -6.58
C LEU A 31 0.41 2.06 -6.73
N ARG A 32 1.51 2.27 -6.00
CA ARG A 32 2.72 1.45 -6.12
C ARG A 32 3.09 0.75 -4.82
N ALA A 33 2.68 1.30 -3.69
CA ALA A 33 3.11 0.83 -2.38
C ALA A 33 1.92 0.60 -1.44
N CYS A 34 2.03 -0.44 -0.63
CA CYS A 34 1.26 -0.58 0.61
C CYS A 34 2.14 -0.08 1.75
N VAL A 35 1.75 1.04 2.36
CA VAL A 35 2.46 1.70 3.46
C VAL A 35 1.78 1.36 4.78
N PHE A 36 2.55 0.88 5.74
CA PHE A 36 2.06 0.46 7.05
C PHE A 36 3.07 0.78 8.14
N ARG A 37 2.64 0.74 9.40
CA ARG A 37 3.47 1.20 10.50
C ARG A 37 3.68 0.09 11.51
N VAL A 38 4.92 -0.07 11.95
CA VAL A 38 5.27 -1.08 12.95
C VAL A 38 6.12 -0.44 14.03
N SER A 39 5.65 -0.48 15.28
CA SER A 39 6.32 0.16 16.41
C SER A 39 6.65 1.64 16.15
N GLY A 40 5.73 2.36 15.50
CA GLY A 40 5.87 3.78 15.19
C GLY A 40 6.77 4.13 14.01
N MET A 41 7.24 3.16 13.23
CA MET A 41 8.06 3.38 12.03
C MET A 41 7.30 2.97 10.77
N ASP A 42 7.43 3.77 9.72
CA ASP A 42 6.78 3.48 8.44
C ASP A 42 7.58 2.46 7.64
N PHE A 43 6.85 1.53 7.05
CA PHE A 43 7.33 0.49 6.16
C PHE A 43 6.50 0.50 4.88
N SER A 44 7.08 -0.01 3.80
CA SER A 44 6.36 -0.20 2.56
C SER A 44 6.73 -1.49 1.84
N ILE A 45 5.74 -2.13 1.24
CA ILE A 45 5.92 -3.23 0.28
C ILE A 45 5.38 -2.82 -1.09
N PRO A 46 5.87 -3.42 -2.19
CA PRO A 46 5.24 -3.27 -3.49
C PRO A 46 3.77 -3.68 -3.43
N ILE A 47 2.88 -2.87 -4.02
CA ILE A 47 1.45 -3.16 -4.03
C ILE A 47 1.14 -4.50 -4.69
N GLY A 48 1.93 -4.90 -5.68
CA GLY A 48 1.78 -6.18 -6.38
C GLY A 48 2.09 -7.41 -5.51
N SER A 49 2.76 -7.22 -4.37
CA SER A 49 2.98 -8.29 -3.38
C SER A 49 1.89 -8.34 -2.32
N LEU A 50 1.04 -7.30 -2.19
CA LEU A 50 -0.06 -7.28 -1.23
C LEU A 50 -1.17 -8.24 -1.67
N VAL A 51 -1.47 -9.22 -0.84
CA VAL A 51 -2.59 -10.14 -1.05
C VAL A 51 -3.84 -9.60 -0.36
N GLU A 52 -3.75 -9.33 0.95
CA GLU A 52 -4.90 -8.91 1.75
C GLU A 52 -4.44 -8.24 3.04
N VAL A 53 -5.28 -7.38 3.60
CA VAL A 53 -5.12 -6.84 4.95
C VAL A 53 -6.17 -7.50 5.82
N VAL A 54 -5.72 -8.25 6.82
CA VAL A 54 -6.62 -9.01 7.71
C VAL A 54 -6.48 -8.51 9.14
N GLU A 55 -7.54 -8.68 9.94
CA GLU A 55 -7.45 -8.50 11.38
C GLU A 55 -6.93 -9.81 12.01
N ILE A 56 -5.98 -9.70 12.94
CA ILE A 56 -5.42 -10.87 13.63
C ILE A 56 -6.43 -11.36 14.68
N GLU A 57 -6.99 -12.56 14.46
CA GLU A 57 -7.91 -13.17 15.42
C GLU A 57 -7.17 -13.99 16.49
N ASP A 58 -6.31 -14.91 16.05
CA ASP A 58 -5.55 -15.82 16.91
C ASP A 58 -4.13 -16.03 16.34
N VAL A 59 -3.13 -16.12 17.22
CA VAL A 59 -1.73 -16.33 16.87
C VAL A 59 -1.21 -17.58 17.56
N PHE A 60 -0.62 -18.49 16.79
CA PHE A 60 0.04 -19.68 17.30
C PHE A 60 1.53 -19.38 17.51
N PHE A 61 1.97 -19.40 18.76
CA PHE A 61 3.38 -19.22 19.09
C PHE A 61 4.19 -20.44 18.70
N LEU A 62 5.29 -20.20 17.98
CA LEU A 62 6.23 -21.25 17.57
C LEU A 62 7.38 -21.34 18.60
N PRO A 63 7.57 -22.49 19.26
CA PRO A 63 8.71 -22.70 20.14
C PRO A 63 10.03 -22.55 19.36
N LEU A 64 11.01 -21.86 19.94
CA LEU A 64 12.35 -21.64 19.35
C LEU A 64 12.36 -20.84 18.04
N ALA A 65 11.24 -20.21 17.66
CA ALA A 65 11.24 -19.30 16.53
C ALA A 65 12.13 -18.09 16.83
N PRO A 66 12.79 -17.52 15.79
CA PRO A 66 13.50 -16.26 15.94
C PRO A 66 12.57 -15.16 16.49
N GLU A 67 13.12 -14.22 17.25
CA GLU A 67 12.32 -13.18 17.92
C GLU A 67 11.51 -12.29 16.97
N TYR A 68 11.90 -12.19 15.69
CA TYR A 68 11.15 -11.42 14.69
C TYR A 68 9.89 -12.14 14.19
N ILE A 69 9.75 -13.44 14.47
CA ILE A 69 8.53 -14.20 14.20
C ILE A 69 7.61 -14.06 15.42
N ALA A 70 6.59 -13.22 15.26
CA ALA A 70 5.59 -13.01 16.29
C ALA A 70 4.68 -14.25 16.48
N GLY A 71 4.59 -15.11 15.46
CA GLY A 71 3.93 -16.40 15.51
C GLY A 71 3.46 -16.86 14.13
N MET A 72 2.42 -17.69 14.11
CA MET A 72 1.72 -18.14 12.90
C MET A 72 0.25 -17.76 12.99
N ILE A 73 -0.39 -17.48 11.86
CA ILE A 73 -1.83 -17.28 11.75
C ILE A 73 -2.42 -18.20 10.67
N HIS A 74 -3.71 -18.51 10.76
CA HIS A 74 -4.41 -19.19 9.67
C HIS A 74 -4.99 -18.15 8.71
N TYR A 75 -4.61 -18.25 7.44
CA TYR A 75 -5.17 -17.45 6.36
C TYR A 75 -5.65 -18.38 5.25
N ARG A 76 -6.97 -18.39 5.01
CA ARG A 76 -7.64 -19.22 3.98
C ARG A 76 -7.19 -20.70 3.99
N GLY A 77 -7.05 -21.27 5.20
CA GLY A 77 -6.64 -22.67 5.38
C GLY A 77 -5.13 -22.93 5.23
N ARG A 78 -4.32 -21.91 4.94
CA ARG A 78 -2.85 -21.97 4.96
C ARG A 78 -2.33 -21.42 6.31
N ALA A 79 -1.26 -22.01 6.81
CA ALA A 79 -0.53 -21.45 7.94
C ALA A 79 0.45 -20.40 7.41
N VAL A 80 0.36 -19.16 7.90
CA VAL A 80 1.16 -18.03 7.44
C VAL A 80 2.01 -17.51 8.60
N PRO A 81 3.34 -17.43 8.46
CA PRO A 81 4.20 -16.83 9.46
C PRO A 81 3.95 -15.34 9.57
N LEU A 82 3.85 -14.85 10.80
CA LEU A 82 3.58 -13.46 11.13
C LEU A 82 4.85 -12.82 11.70
N VAL A 83 5.31 -11.76 11.06
CA VAL A 83 6.56 -11.05 11.36
C VAL A 83 6.27 -9.74 12.09
N ASP A 84 7.00 -9.49 13.18
CA ASP A 84 7.10 -8.16 13.81
C ASP A 84 8.40 -7.48 13.33
N LEU A 85 8.26 -6.61 12.33
CA LEU A 85 9.40 -5.84 11.80
C LEU A 85 10.02 -4.93 12.86
N GLY A 86 9.28 -4.53 13.89
CA GLY A 86 9.82 -3.72 14.99
C GLY A 86 11.02 -4.39 15.65
N VAL A 87 10.96 -5.70 15.84
CA VAL A 87 12.04 -6.48 16.48
C VAL A 87 13.33 -6.42 15.67
N LEU A 88 13.25 -6.49 14.33
CA LEU A 88 14.42 -6.36 13.45
C LEU A 88 15.11 -4.99 13.58
N TYR A 89 14.36 -3.97 13.96
CA TYR A 89 14.83 -2.61 14.20
C TYR A 89 14.98 -2.29 15.69
N LYS A 90 15.16 -3.32 16.54
CA LYS A 90 15.43 -3.22 17.98
C LYS A 90 14.34 -2.49 18.77
N ARG A 91 13.09 -2.62 18.33
CA ARG A 91 11.91 -2.16 19.08
C ARG A 91 11.37 -3.27 19.97
N PRO A 92 10.65 -2.92 21.06
CA PRO A 92 10.03 -3.92 21.92
C PRO A 92 9.05 -4.79 21.15
N HIS A 93 9.14 -6.10 21.35
CA HIS A 93 8.22 -7.06 20.76
C HIS A 93 6.79 -6.82 21.26
N LYS A 94 5.81 -6.91 20.36
CA LYS A 94 4.38 -6.82 20.73
C LYS A 94 3.88 -8.16 21.30
N THR A 95 3.36 -8.15 22.52
CA THR A 95 2.92 -9.38 23.20
C THR A 95 1.44 -9.70 22.98
N ASN A 96 0.63 -8.71 22.59
CA ASN A 96 -0.77 -8.89 22.23
C ASN A 96 -1.00 -8.36 20.81
N LEU A 97 -1.24 -9.27 19.87
CA LEU A 97 -1.47 -8.98 18.47
C LEU A 97 -2.95 -9.05 18.08
N LYS A 98 -3.81 -9.56 18.95
CA LYS A 98 -5.23 -9.76 18.64
C LYS A 98 -5.92 -8.42 18.36
N GLY A 99 -6.64 -8.34 17.24
CA GLY A 99 -7.30 -7.13 16.76
C GLY A 99 -6.39 -6.15 16.01
N MET A 100 -5.10 -6.45 15.88
CA MET A 100 -4.19 -5.64 15.07
C MET A 100 -4.28 -6.04 13.59
N PRO A 101 -4.09 -5.10 12.64
CA PRO A 101 -3.97 -5.43 11.24
C PRO A 101 -2.71 -6.26 10.95
N ALA A 102 -2.84 -7.25 10.07
CA ALA A 102 -1.75 -7.96 9.43
C ALA A 102 -1.80 -7.76 7.92
N ILE A 103 -0.64 -7.43 7.34
CA ILE A 103 -0.45 -7.32 5.90
C ILE A 103 -0.04 -8.70 5.40
N ILE A 104 -0.94 -9.39 4.70
CA ILE A 104 -0.62 -10.64 4.02
C ILE A 104 -0.01 -10.31 2.67
N ALA A 105 1.21 -10.77 2.47
CA ALA A 105 1.98 -10.56 1.26
C ALA A 105 2.47 -11.89 0.68
N GLU A 106 2.70 -11.91 -0.62
CA GLU A 106 3.13 -13.10 -1.36
C GLU A 106 4.42 -12.83 -2.14
N TYR A 107 5.31 -13.81 -2.12
CA TYR A 107 6.50 -13.85 -2.96
C TYR A 107 6.83 -15.30 -3.33
N ALA A 108 6.96 -15.59 -4.63
CA ALA A 108 7.27 -16.93 -5.14
C ALA A 108 6.36 -18.05 -4.57
N ASP A 109 5.05 -17.83 -4.54
CA ASP A 109 3.98 -18.73 -4.02
C ASP A 109 3.96 -18.94 -2.48
N ASP A 110 4.93 -18.36 -1.76
CA ASP A 110 5.00 -18.37 -0.31
C ASP A 110 4.32 -17.12 0.29
N LEU A 111 3.55 -17.33 1.35
CA LEU A 111 2.82 -16.27 2.05
C LEU A 111 3.55 -15.85 3.32
N ILE A 112 3.51 -14.57 3.60
CA ILE A 112 4.01 -13.98 4.84
C ILE A 112 3.06 -12.90 5.35
N GLY A 113 2.95 -12.78 6.67
CA GLY A 113 2.23 -11.70 7.34
C GLY A 113 3.19 -10.71 7.98
N PHE A 114 2.89 -9.41 7.90
CA PHE A 114 3.54 -8.39 8.70
C PHE A 114 2.54 -7.76 9.67
N VAL A 115 2.89 -7.69 10.96
CA VAL A 115 2.08 -6.97 11.95
C VAL A 115 2.10 -5.48 11.62
N SER A 116 0.96 -4.79 11.73
CA SER A 116 0.87 -3.33 11.66
C SER A 116 0.13 -2.73 12.86
N ASP A 117 0.57 -1.55 13.28
CA ASP A 117 0.01 -0.75 14.35
C ASP A 117 -1.39 -0.21 13.98
N ASP A 118 -1.56 0.14 12.72
CA ASP A 118 -2.74 0.77 12.16
C ASP A 118 -3.06 0.24 10.75
N LEU A 119 -4.25 0.58 10.24
CA LEU A 119 -4.68 0.14 8.91
C LEU A 119 -3.71 0.70 7.86
N PRO A 120 -3.18 -0.15 6.96
CA PRO A 120 -2.26 0.30 5.93
C PRO A 120 -2.93 1.25 4.93
N LYS A 121 -2.11 2.07 4.30
CA LYS A 121 -2.51 2.99 3.23
C LYS A 121 -1.92 2.51 1.91
N LEU A 122 -2.64 2.72 0.83
CA LEU A 122 -2.13 2.48 -0.51
C LEU A 122 -1.69 3.83 -1.07
N GLU A 123 -0.44 3.92 -1.47
CA GLU A 123 0.21 5.17 -1.86
C GLU A 123 0.90 5.02 -3.22
N GLU A 124 1.10 6.16 -3.89
CA GLU A 124 1.85 6.27 -5.15
C GLU A 124 3.36 6.03 -4.94
N ASP A 125 3.86 6.38 -3.76
CA ASP A 125 5.28 6.32 -3.42
C ASP A 125 5.53 5.40 -2.23
N PHE A 126 6.74 4.82 -2.22
CA PHE A 126 7.26 4.10 -1.07
C PHE A 126 7.58 5.09 0.04
N GLN A 127 7.19 4.75 1.27
CA GLN A 127 7.48 5.54 2.46
C GLN A 127 8.21 4.70 3.49
N GLY A 128 9.11 5.35 4.24
CA GLY A 128 9.87 4.72 5.30
C GLY A 128 10.85 3.66 4.80
N GLN A 129 10.85 2.50 5.44
CA GLN A 129 11.70 1.37 5.08
C GLN A 129 10.98 0.44 4.10
N THR A 130 11.56 0.26 2.91
CA THR A 130 11.03 -0.71 1.94
C THR A 130 11.41 -2.13 2.35
N VAL A 131 10.42 -3.02 2.42
CA VAL A 131 10.65 -4.45 2.60
C VAL A 131 10.85 -5.07 1.22
N GLU A 132 12.11 -5.34 0.89
CA GLU A 132 12.49 -6.04 -0.34
C GLU A 132 12.13 -7.52 -0.22
N MET A 133 10.96 -7.89 -0.75
CA MET A 133 10.35 -9.22 -0.55
C MET A 133 11.32 -10.37 -0.91
N GLY A 134 12.09 -10.25 -1.99
CA GLY A 134 13.06 -11.29 -2.37
C GLY A 134 14.17 -11.49 -1.35
N GLU A 135 14.82 -10.40 -0.92
CA GLU A 135 15.88 -10.46 0.10
C GLU A 135 15.34 -10.90 1.46
N PHE A 136 14.12 -10.48 1.79
CA PHE A 136 13.48 -10.83 3.05
C PHE A 136 13.27 -12.35 3.16
N PHE A 137 12.69 -12.98 2.14
CA PHE A 137 12.46 -14.44 2.16
C PHE A 137 13.77 -15.23 2.17
N ASP A 138 14.78 -14.81 1.42
CA ASP A 138 16.10 -15.47 1.38
C ASP A 138 16.86 -15.33 2.71
N THR A 139 16.85 -14.13 3.31
CA THR A 139 17.57 -13.82 4.54
C THR A 139 16.95 -14.51 5.74
N TYR A 140 15.61 -14.51 5.83
CA TYR A 140 14.88 -15.02 6.99
C TYR A 140 14.38 -16.46 6.80
N ARG A 141 14.67 -17.08 5.64
CA ARG A 141 14.33 -18.48 5.30
C ARG A 141 12.88 -18.83 5.64
N VAL A 142 11.98 -17.91 5.34
CA VAL A 142 10.54 -18.11 5.54
C VAL A 142 10.07 -19.13 4.51
N ARG A 143 9.93 -20.40 4.91
CA ARG A 143 9.51 -21.54 4.09
C ARG A 143 8.77 -22.56 4.96
#